data_AF-A0A285C4S3-F1
#
_entry.id   AF-A0A285C4S3-F1
#
_cell.length_a   1.000
_cell.length_b   1.000
_cell.length_c   1.000
_cell.angle_alpha   90.00
_cell.angle_beta   90.00
_cell.angle_gamma   90.00
#
_symmetry.space_group_name_H-M   'P 1'
#
loop_
_entity.id
_entity.type
_entity.pdbx_description
1 polymer ?
#
loop_
_entity_poly.entity_id
_entity_poly.type
_entity_poly.pdbx_seq_one_letter_code
_entity_poly.pdbx_strand_id
1 'polypeptide(L)'
;MLKIFLCHSSGDKEDVRRLRTQLLSAGFQPWLDEEDILPGQDWDREIRRAIRACDLVLVCLSRASVTKTGYVQKEIRIVLDEADHQPEGTIYVIPARLENCEVPERLQRWHRVDLFKQDGYDRLLKSLAAVAATRGGVRYDGFYAKPASDPGFTEFLRFYPDGTVLDVTTSGSAEQITKWFHADQPDLGKGPYDIVGDRITFATTASYGTIEYDGTVREDGTELHLHTLSHINGHESDGVWRFVPVKLST
;
A
#
# COMPACT_ATOMS: atom_id res chain seq x y z
N MET A 1 -0.92 -5.96 -3.11
CA MET A 1 0.55 -5.87 -3.38
C MET A 1 0.90 -4.52 -3.99
N LEU A 2 1.95 -3.83 -3.51
CA LEU A 2 2.35 -2.50 -4.00
C LEU A 2 2.95 -2.60 -5.42
N LYS A 3 2.38 -1.88 -6.37
CA LYS A 3 2.80 -1.82 -7.78
C LYS A 3 3.83 -0.72 -7.97
N ILE A 4 5.01 -1.09 -8.44
CA ILE A 4 6.16 -0.18 -8.54
C ILE A 4 6.60 -0.12 -10.00
N PHE A 5 6.53 1.05 -10.63
CA PHE A 5 7.08 1.21 -11.98
C PHE A 5 8.60 1.47 -11.90
N LEU A 6 9.40 0.66 -12.61
CA LEU A 6 10.86 0.81 -12.67
C LEU A 6 11.28 1.61 -13.91
N CYS A 7 11.35 2.93 -13.78
CA CYS A 7 11.82 3.82 -14.84
C CYS A 7 13.35 3.78 -14.89
N HIS A 8 13.94 3.43 -16.03
CA HIS A 8 15.38 3.25 -16.14
C HIS A 8 15.88 3.45 -17.57
N SER A 9 17.19 3.66 -17.74
CA SER A 9 17.79 3.64 -19.09
C SER A 9 18.13 2.24 -19.53
N SER A 10 18.16 2.01 -20.84
CA SER A 10 18.57 0.73 -21.41
C SER A 10 19.99 0.29 -21.01
N GLY A 11 20.84 1.23 -20.55
CA GLY A 11 22.17 0.91 -20.01
C GLY A 11 22.15 0.35 -18.59
N ASP A 12 21.04 0.48 -17.87
CA ASP A 12 20.91 0.13 -16.45
C ASP A 12 20.20 -1.21 -16.24
N LYS A 13 19.88 -1.91 -17.33
CA LYS A 13 19.03 -3.11 -17.34
C LYS A 13 19.47 -4.18 -16.36
N GLU A 14 20.77 -4.49 -16.30
CA GLU A 14 21.26 -5.53 -15.40
C GLU A 14 21.04 -5.17 -13.93
N ASP A 15 21.31 -3.92 -13.54
CA ASP A 15 21.14 -3.45 -12.18
C ASP A 15 19.66 -3.41 -11.79
N VAL A 16 18.81 -2.96 -12.71
CA VAL A 16 17.37 -2.85 -12.50
C VAL A 16 16.69 -4.22 -12.46
N ARG A 17 17.16 -5.22 -13.23
CA ARG A 17 16.69 -6.61 -13.11
C ARG A 17 17.03 -7.19 -11.74
N ARG A 18 18.24 -6.94 -11.22
CA ARG A 18 18.60 -7.36 -9.85
C ARG A 18 17.70 -6.71 -8.81
N LEU A 19 17.45 -5.40 -8.93
CA LEU A 19 16.52 -4.68 -8.06
C LEU A 19 15.08 -5.26 -8.16
N ARG A 20 14.61 -5.56 -9.38
CA ARG A 20 13.30 -6.19 -9.60
C ARG A 20 13.19 -7.52 -8.85
N THR A 21 14.19 -8.39 -8.97
CA THR A 21 14.22 -9.67 -8.24
C THR A 21 14.15 -9.45 -6.74
N GLN A 22 14.93 -8.51 -6.19
CA GLN A 22 14.90 -8.20 -4.75
C GLN A 22 13.52 -7.70 -4.31
N LEU A 23 12.90 -6.79 -5.07
CA LEU A 23 11.57 -6.25 -4.79
C LEU A 23 10.48 -7.34 -4.86
N LEU A 24 10.56 -8.26 -5.83
CA LEU A 24 9.66 -9.42 -5.90
C LEU A 24 9.81 -10.31 -4.66
N SER A 25 11.04 -10.61 -4.25
CA SER A 25 11.30 -11.40 -3.04
C SER A 25 10.82 -10.72 -1.76
N ALA A 26 10.74 -9.38 -1.75
CA ALA A 26 10.20 -8.59 -0.65
C ALA A 26 8.66 -8.44 -0.69
N GLY A 27 7.97 -9.10 -1.64
CA GLY A 27 6.51 -9.08 -1.72
C GLY A 27 5.92 -7.84 -2.41
N PHE A 28 6.69 -7.18 -3.28
CA PHE A 28 6.18 -6.09 -4.12
C PHE A 28 5.91 -6.55 -5.55
N GLN A 29 5.21 -5.72 -6.33
CA GLN A 29 4.89 -5.95 -7.73
C GLN A 29 5.63 -4.95 -8.64
N PRO A 30 6.95 -5.09 -8.82
CA PRO A 30 7.70 -4.25 -9.74
C PRO A 30 7.30 -4.54 -11.20
N TRP A 31 7.11 -3.48 -11.97
CA TRP A 31 6.84 -3.51 -13.40
C TRP A 31 8.07 -3.00 -14.15
N LEU A 32 8.52 -3.76 -15.14
CA LEU A 32 9.68 -3.51 -15.98
C LEU A 32 9.31 -3.77 -17.44
N ASP A 33 9.50 -2.78 -18.31
CA ASP A 33 9.11 -2.80 -19.72
C ASP A 33 9.55 -4.06 -20.49
N GLU A 34 10.81 -4.50 -20.31
CA GLU A 34 11.37 -5.67 -21.00
C GLU A 34 10.73 -7.01 -20.57
N GLU A 35 10.21 -7.08 -19.35
CA GLU A 35 9.65 -8.31 -18.77
C GLU A 35 8.13 -8.35 -18.90
N ASP A 36 7.48 -7.18 -18.80
CA ASP A 36 6.04 -7.07 -18.61
C ASP A 36 5.30 -6.59 -19.88
N ILE A 37 6.01 -6.12 -20.92
CA ILE A 37 5.44 -5.85 -22.25
C ILE A 37 5.54 -7.10 -23.11
N LEU A 38 4.40 -7.62 -23.57
CA LEU A 38 4.33 -8.79 -24.44
C LEU A 38 4.69 -8.44 -25.90
N PRO A 39 5.31 -9.37 -26.65
CA PRO A 39 5.54 -9.21 -28.08
C PRO A 39 4.25 -8.85 -28.83
N GLY A 40 4.29 -7.75 -29.59
CA GLY A 40 3.14 -7.23 -30.35
C GLY A 40 2.32 -6.16 -29.63
N GLN A 41 2.61 -5.84 -28.36
CA GLN A 41 2.02 -4.68 -27.69
C GLN A 41 2.69 -3.37 -28.11
N ASP A 42 1.91 -2.30 -28.10
CA ASP A 42 2.42 -0.94 -28.29
C ASP A 42 3.16 -0.49 -27.02
N TRP A 43 4.47 -0.34 -27.12
CA TRP A 43 5.36 -0.02 -26.01
C TRP A 43 4.99 1.30 -25.33
N ASP A 44 4.74 2.36 -26.12
CA ASP A 44 4.37 3.69 -25.63
C ASP A 44 3.06 3.65 -24.84
N ARG A 45 2.08 2.88 -25.33
CA ARG A 45 0.77 2.75 -24.69
C ARG A 45 0.86 1.98 -23.38
N GLU A 46 1.56 0.84 -23.34
CA GLU A 46 1.65 0.03 -22.13
C GLU A 46 2.48 0.71 -21.03
N ILE A 47 3.54 1.46 -21.38
CA ILE A 47 4.27 2.27 -20.40
C ILE A 47 3.38 3.33 -19.77
N ARG A 48 2.64 4.11 -20.57
CA ARG A 48 1.70 5.13 -20.03
C ARG A 48 0.66 4.50 -19.12
N ARG A 49 0.14 3.33 -19.52
CA ARG A 49 -0.82 2.57 -18.72
C ARG A 49 -0.20 2.11 -17.41
N ALA A 50 1.03 1.60 -17.43
CA ALA A 50 1.71 1.11 -16.24
C ALA A 50 2.06 2.24 -15.26
N ILE A 51 2.54 3.39 -15.74
CA ILE A 51 2.79 4.58 -14.91
C ILE A 51 1.50 5.04 -14.21
N ARG A 52 0.38 5.08 -14.94
CA ARG A 52 -0.93 5.46 -14.37
C ARG A 52 -1.51 4.45 -13.38
N ALA A 53 -1.16 3.18 -13.54
CA ALA A 53 -1.71 2.09 -12.72
C ALA A 53 -0.80 1.69 -11.54
N CYS A 54 0.41 2.26 -11.46
CA CYS A 54 1.34 2.02 -10.36
C CYS A 54 1.07 2.96 -9.18
N ASP A 55 1.57 2.58 -8.00
CA ASP A 55 1.44 3.39 -6.78
C ASP A 55 2.58 4.36 -6.61
N LEU A 56 3.71 3.99 -7.20
CA LEU A 56 4.97 4.68 -7.08
C LEU A 56 5.83 4.33 -8.28
N VAL A 57 6.56 5.34 -8.74
CA VAL A 57 7.64 5.23 -9.70
C VAL A 57 9.00 5.30 -9.00
N LEU A 58 9.82 4.28 -9.22
CA LEU A 58 11.26 4.34 -8.95
C LEU A 58 11.97 4.81 -10.21
N VAL A 59 12.60 5.99 -10.13
CA VAL A 59 13.42 6.52 -11.23
C VAL A 59 14.87 6.13 -10.98
N CYS A 60 15.31 5.06 -11.65
CA CYS A 60 16.64 4.50 -11.55
C CYS A 60 17.66 5.37 -12.30
N LEU A 61 18.67 5.87 -11.59
CA LEU A 61 19.64 6.84 -12.09
C LEU A 61 21.07 6.27 -12.06
N SER A 62 21.72 6.31 -13.21
CA SER A 62 23.16 6.15 -13.42
C SER A 62 23.76 7.34 -14.18
N ARG A 63 25.09 7.46 -14.26
CA ARG A 63 25.75 8.49 -15.08
C ARG A 63 25.34 8.41 -16.54
N ALA A 64 25.12 7.19 -17.05
CA ALA A 64 24.68 6.95 -18.42
C ALA A 64 23.22 7.41 -18.64
N SER A 65 22.36 7.24 -17.64
CA SER A 65 20.95 7.67 -17.72
C SER A 65 20.78 9.19 -17.68
N VAL A 66 21.64 9.88 -16.92
CA VAL A 66 21.54 11.33 -16.68
C VAL A 66 22.04 12.14 -17.87
N THR A 67 23.03 11.63 -18.61
CA THR A 67 23.66 12.35 -19.73
C THR A 67 23.04 12.01 -21.10
N LYS A 68 22.24 10.95 -21.21
CA LYS A 68 21.63 10.53 -22.48
C LYS A 68 20.32 11.25 -22.76
N THR A 69 20.23 11.85 -23.95
CA THR A 69 18.95 12.17 -24.60
C THR A 69 18.33 10.89 -25.14
N GLY A 70 17.06 10.62 -24.82
CA GLY A 70 16.39 9.40 -25.28
C GLY A 70 15.06 9.13 -24.60
N TYR A 71 14.58 7.90 -24.72
CA TYR A 71 13.25 7.45 -24.27
C TYR A 71 13.00 7.64 -22.76
N VAL A 72 14.05 7.49 -21.93
CA VAL A 72 13.99 7.79 -20.49
C VAL A 72 13.53 9.21 -20.19
N GLN A 73 13.92 10.20 -20.99
CA GLN A 73 13.49 11.59 -20.78
C GLN A 73 11.98 11.76 -21.06
N LYS A 74 11.43 10.95 -21.97
CA LYS A 74 10.00 10.91 -22.27
C LYS A 74 9.23 10.24 -21.13
N GLU A 75 9.73 9.11 -20.62
CA GLU A 75 9.16 8.47 -19.42
C GLU A 75 9.19 9.39 -18.21
N ILE A 76 10.35 9.98 -17.90
CA ILE A 76 10.50 10.94 -16.80
C ILE A 76 9.51 12.10 -16.98
N ARG A 77 9.30 12.61 -18.20
CA ARG A 77 8.28 13.65 -18.42
C ARG A 77 6.89 13.16 -18.01
N ILE A 78 6.47 11.98 -18.46
CA ILE A 78 5.15 11.42 -18.13
C ILE A 78 5.03 11.21 -16.61
N VAL A 79 6.06 10.65 -15.98
CA VAL A 79 6.12 10.44 -14.52
C VAL A 79 5.97 11.76 -13.77
N LEU A 80 6.65 12.82 -14.21
CA LEU A 80 6.58 14.14 -13.59
C LEU A 80 5.18 14.76 -13.77
N ASP A 81 4.60 14.62 -14.96
CA ASP A 81 3.23 15.08 -15.23
C ASP A 81 2.24 14.35 -14.30
N GLU A 82 2.31 13.02 -14.18
CA GLU A 82 1.44 12.25 -13.28
C GLU A 82 1.71 12.56 -11.80
N ALA A 83 2.95 12.88 -11.43
CA ALA A 83 3.32 13.29 -10.08
C ALA A 83 2.70 14.63 -9.66
N ASP A 84 2.55 15.57 -10.60
CA ASP A 84 1.90 16.87 -10.34
C ASP A 84 0.38 16.74 -10.13
N HIS A 85 -0.23 15.61 -10.52
CA HIS A 85 -1.63 15.30 -10.24
C HIS A 85 -1.85 14.56 -8.91
N GLN A 86 -0.78 14.22 -8.19
CA GLN A 86 -0.89 13.54 -6.90
C GLN A 86 -1.20 14.52 -5.77
N PRO A 87 -1.95 14.11 -4.73
CA PRO A 87 -2.14 14.91 -3.53
C PRO A 87 -0.80 15.32 -2.90
N GLU A 88 -0.78 16.50 -2.28
CA GLU A 88 0.40 17.01 -1.59
C GLU A 88 0.88 16.04 -0.50
N GLY A 89 2.19 15.78 -0.45
CA GLY A 89 2.79 14.84 0.51
C GLY A 89 2.80 13.38 0.06
N THR A 90 2.17 13.02 -1.05
CA THR A 90 2.20 11.66 -1.59
C THR A 90 3.60 11.27 -2.06
N ILE A 91 4.12 10.14 -1.56
CA ILE A 91 5.38 9.56 -2.05
C ILE A 91 5.07 8.77 -3.34
N TYR A 92 5.01 9.48 -4.46
CA TYR A 92 4.78 8.87 -5.78
C TYR A 92 6.07 8.68 -6.58
N VAL A 93 7.07 9.55 -6.42
CA VAL A 93 8.36 9.46 -7.13
C VAL A 93 9.49 9.31 -6.14
N ILE A 94 10.33 8.29 -6.31
CA ILE A 94 11.61 8.15 -5.60
C ILE A 94 12.75 8.10 -6.62
N PRO A 95 13.60 9.14 -6.68
CA PRO A 95 14.87 9.05 -7.40
C PRO A 95 15.79 8.01 -6.73
N ALA A 96 16.16 6.97 -7.47
CA ALA A 96 16.94 5.84 -6.97
C ALA A 96 18.27 5.75 -7.71
N ARG A 97 19.36 6.15 -7.07
CA ARG A 97 20.67 6.14 -7.71
C ARG A 97 21.31 4.76 -7.61
N LEU A 98 21.59 4.16 -8.76
CA LEU A 98 22.27 2.87 -8.89
C LEU A 98 23.79 3.01 -8.66
N GLU A 99 24.34 4.19 -8.90
CA GLU A 99 25.74 4.52 -8.69
C GLU A 99 25.96 5.99 -8.28
N ASN A 100 27.22 6.38 -8.11
CA ASN A 100 27.52 7.78 -7.83
C ASN A 100 27.32 8.66 -9.08
N CYS A 101 26.20 9.40 -9.15
CA CYS A 101 25.81 10.29 -10.25
C CYS A 101 25.01 11.52 -9.74
N GLU A 102 24.87 12.53 -10.60
CA GLU A 102 24.04 13.70 -10.30
C GLU A 102 22.56 13.40 -10.50
N VAL A 103 21.70 13.98 -9.67
CA VAL A 103 20.24 13.88 -9.85
C VAL A 103 19.79 15.03 -10.77
N PRO A 104 19.07 14.73 -11.88
CA PRO A 104 18.52 15.75 -12.76
C PRO A 104 17.71 16.80 -12.00
N GLU A 105 17.84 18.07 -12.35
CA GLU A 105 17.21 19.21 -11.65
C GLU A 105 15.72 18.99 -11.36
N ARG A 106 14.97 18.51 -12.36
CA ARG A 106 13.53 18.22 -12.26
C ARG A 106 13.18 17.17 -11.19
N LEU A 107 14.13 16.33 -10.80
CA LEU A 107 13.97 15.28 -9.78
C LEU A 107 14.54 15.69 -8.41
N GLN A 108 15.25 16.81 -8.31
CA GLN A 108 15.88 17.24 -7.06
C GLN A 108 14.89 17.64 -5.97
N ARG A 109 13.63 17.96 -6.33
CA ARG A 109 12.58 18.26 -5.35
C ARG A 109 12.20 17.05 -4.49
N TRP A 110 12.47 15.83 -4.94
CA TRP A 110 12.24 14.61 -4.15
C TRP A 110 13.52 14.12 -3.51
N HIS A 111 13.39 13.67 -2.25
CA HIS A 111 14.49 13.03 -1.57
C HIS A 111 14.85 11.71 -2.27
N ARG A 112 16.13 11.50 -2.53
CA ARG A 112 16.64 10.33 -3.25
C ARG A 112 17.02 9.18 -2.30
N VAL A 113 17.17 8.00 -2.87
CA VAL A 113 17.87 6.87 -2.25
C VAL A 113 19.14 6.53 -3.06
N ASP A 114 20.24 6.25 -2.36
CA ASP A 114 21.50 5.83 -2.95
C ASP A 114 21.63 4.29 -2.78
N LEU A 115 21.25 3.50 -3.80
CA LEU A 115 21.17 2.03 -3.71
C LEU A 115 22.53 1.34 -3.67
N PHE A 116 23.59 2.02 -4.07
CA PHE A 116 24.97 1.54 -3.98
C PHE A 116 25.57 1.66 -2.56
N LYS A 117 24.84 2.22 -1.60
CA LYS A 117 25.25 2.26 -0.18
C LYS A 117 24.71 1.06 0.57
N GLN A 118 25.42 0.68 1.63
CA GLN A 118 25.08 -0.49 2.45
C GLN A 118 23.66 -0.45 3.03
N ASP A 119 23.16 0.74 3.41
CA ASP A 119 21.82 0.96 3.97
C ASP A 119 20.79 1.39 2.91
N GLY A 120 21.19 1.51 1.64
CA GLY A 120 20.37 2.09 0.58
C GLY A 120 19.09 1.30 0.34
N TYR A 121 19.19 -0.03 0.26
CA TYR A 121 18.03 -0.89 0.03
C TYR A 121 17.05 -0.88 1.21
N ASP A 122 17.54 -0.93 2.45
CA ASP A 122 16.69 -0.85 3.65
C ASP A 122 15.92 0.48 3.73
N ARG A 123 16.55 1.57 3.32
CA ARG A 123 15.89 2.89 3.23
C ARG A 123 14.82 2.93 2.15
N LEU A 124 15.05 2.28 1.01
CA LEU A 124 14.02 2.10 -0.01
C LEU A 124 12.84 1.31 0.58
N LEU A 125 13.09 0.17 1.23
CA LEU A 125 12.05 -0.66 1.85
C LEU A 125 11.19 0.12 2.86
N LYS A 126 11.81 0.96 3.70
CA LYS A 126 11.06 1.84 4.63
C LYS A 126 10.11 2.78 3.91
N SER A 127 10.54 3.34 2.77
CA SER A 127 9.71 4.25 1.97
C SER A 127 8.56 3.48 1.30
N LEU A 128 8.83 2.30 0.75
CA LEU A 128 7.81 1.43 0.16
C LEU A 128 6.78 0.96 1.18
N ALA A 129 7.21 0.62 2.39
CA ALA A 129 6.33 0.24 3.48
C ALA A 129 5.41 1.41 3.90
N ALA A 130 5.93 2.64 3.93
CA ALA A 130 5.12 3.83 4.19
C ALA A 130 4.05 4.03 3.10
N VAL A 131 4.40 3.91 1.82
CA VAL A 131 3.43 4.00 0.71
C VAL A 131 2.40 2.90 0.79
N ALA A 132 2.81 1.67 1.09
CA ALA A 132 1.91 0.54 1.25
C ALA A 132 0.91 0.75 2.41
N ALA A 133 1.32 1.47 3.46
CA ALA A 133 0.45 1.83 4.58
C ALA A 133 -0.49 3.00 4.27
N THR A 134 -0.18 3.85 3.28
CA THR A 134 -0.98 5.02 2.90
C THR A 134 -1.82 4.84 1.64
N ARG A 135 -1.69 3.71 0.92
CA ARG A 135 -2.64 3.37 -0.14
C ARG A 135 -4.04 3.39 0.48
N GLY A 136 -4.90 4.28 -0.01
CA GLY A 136 -6.29 4.41 0.41
C GLY A 136 -6.88 3.06 0.75
N GLY A 137 -7.22 2.91 2.02
CA GLY A 137 -7.39 1.60 2.63
C GLY A 137 -7.25 1.66 4.13
N VAL A 138 -7.35 0.50 4.73
CA VAL A 138 -7.35 0.34 6.18
C VAL A 138 -5.97 0.60 6.78
N ARG A 139 -5.96 1.23 7.94
CA ARG A 139 -4.77 1.44 8.76
C ARG A 139 -4.47 0.20 9.62
N TYR A 140 -3.19 -0.07 9.81
CA TYR A 140 -2.69 -1.25 10.53
C TYR A 140 -2.12 -0.94 11.90
N ASP A 141 -1.94 0.35 12.22
CA ASP A 141 -1.32 0.86 13.44
C ASP A 141 -2.35 1.20 14.54
N GLY A 142 -3.50 0.54 14.51
CA GLY A 142 -4.58 0.80 15.45
C GLY A 142 -5.80 -0.09 15.26
N PHE A 143 -6.93 0.37 15.78
CA PHE A 143 -8.22 -0.30 15.67
C PHE A 143 -9.24 0.64 15.02
N TYR A 144 -10.25 0.07 14.39
CA TYR A 144 -11.44 0.78 13.95
C TYR A 144 -12.54 0.50 14.96
N ALA A 145 -13.16 1.55 15.51
CA ALA A 145 -14.11 1.43 16.61
C ALA A 145 -15.45 2.08 16.27
N LYS A 146 -16.54 1.39 16.62
CA LYS A 146 -17.91 1.89 16.54
C LYS A 146 -18.65 1.51 17.83
N PRO A 147 -19.43 2.42 18.46
CA PRO A 147 -20.31 2.03 19.55
C PRO A 147 -21.27 0.92 19.12
N ALA A 148 -21.35 -0.16 19.91
CA ALA A 148 -22.28 -1.24 19.65
C ALA A 148 -23.72 -0.82 19.95
N SER A 149 -24.69 -1.58 19.44
CA SER A 149 -26.11 -1.40 19.79
C SER A 149 -26.37 -1.57 21.29
N ASP A 150 -25.63 -2.48 21.94
CA ASP A 150 -25.69 -2.69 23.39
C ASP A 150 -24.90 -1.60 24.14
N PRO A 151 -25.53 -0.83 25.03
CA PRO A 151 -24.87 0.26 25.74
C PRO A 151 -23.65 -0.21 26.54
N GLY A 152 -22.54 0.52 26.38
CA GLY A 152 -21.28 0.22 27.08
C GLY A 152 -20.38 -0.79 26.36
N PHE A 153 -20.79 -1.29 25.19
CA PHE A 153 -19.96 -2.12 24.31
C PHE A 153 -19.51 -1.35 23.07
N THR A 154 -18.35 -1.74 22.54
CA THR A 154 -17.76 -1.20 21.32
C THR A 154 -17.39 -2.35 20.40
N GLU A 155 -17.75 -2.21 19.13
CA GLU A 155 -17.32 -3.07 18.03
C GLU A 155 -15.96 -2.60 17.54
N PHE A 156 -14.96 -3.47 17.60
CA PHE A 156 -13.61 -3.21 17.13
C PHE A 156 -13.28 -4.07 15.92
N LEU A 157 -12.62 -3.46 14.94
CA LEU A 157 -11.98 -4.14 13.83
C LEU A 157 -10.47 -3.89 13.86
N ARG A 158 -9.68 -4.89 13.50
CA ARG A 158 -8.23 -4.77 13.32
C ARG A 158 -7.82 -5.39 12.01
N PHE A 159 -7.11 -4.63 11.19
CA PHE A 159 -6.60 -5.08 9.90
C PHE A 159 -5.10 -5.38 9.98
N TYR A 160 -4.64 -6.28 9.11
CA TYR A 160 -3.24 -6.65 8.96
C TYR A 160 -2.80 -6.57 7.49
N PRO A 161 -1.54 -6.19 7.20
CA PRO A 161 -1.04 -6.09 5.82
C PRO A 161 -1.07 -7.40 5.02
N ASP A 162 -1.21 -8.54 5.70
CA ASP A 162 -1.29 -9.87 5.07
C ASP A 162 -2.69 -10.21 4.53
N GLY A 163 -3.65 -9.29 4.63
CA GLY A 163 -5.04 -9.49 4.19
C GLY A 163 -5.97 -10.03 5.28
N THR A 164 -5.51 -10.15 6.52
CA THR A 164 -6.33 -10.58 7.66
C THR A 164 -7.09 -9.42 8.29
N VAL A 165 -8.36 -9.65 8.64
CA VAL A 165 -9.17 -8.79 9.51
C VAL A 165 -9.67 -9.58 10.72
N LEU A 166 -9.71 -8.92 11.88
CA LEU A 166 -10.31 -9.41 13.11
C LEU A 166 -11.49 -8.53 13.51
N ASP A 167 -12.50 -9.12 14.13
CA ASP A 167 -13.56 -8.40 14.84
C ASP A 167 -13.72 -8.87 16.29
N VAL A 168 -14.14 -7.95 17.15
CA VAL A 168 -14.62 -8.26 18.50
C VAL A 168 -15.59 -7.20 18.98
N THR A 169 -16.61 -7.60 19.74
CA THR A 169 -17.45 -6.68 20.51
C THR A 169 -17.14 -6.83 21.99
N THR A 170 -16.78 -5.73 22.67
CA THR A 170 -16.36 -5.77 24.08
C THR A 170 -16.60 -4.45 24.79
N SER A 171 -16.64 -4.47 26.12
CA SER A 171 -16.73 -3.28 26.97
C SER A 171 -15.37 -2.65 27.30
N GLY A 172 -14.26 -3.28 26.89
CA GLY A 172 -12.90 -2.76 27.09
C GLY A 172 -12.57 -1.58 26.18
N SER A 173 -11.71 -0.67 26.65
CA SER A 173 -11.17 0.43 25.82
C SER A 173 -10.15 -0.07 24.81
N ALA A 174 -9.89 0.74 23.76
CA ALA A 174 -8.86 0.45 22.77
C ALA A 174 -7.50 0.12 23.42
N GLU A 175 -7.07 0.86 24.44
CA GLU A 175 -5.82 0.60 25.14
C GLU A 175 -5.82 -0.74 25.88
N GLN A 176 -6.95 -1.11 26.50
CA GLN A 176 -7.07 -2.35 27.27
C GLN A 176 -6.99 -3.58 26.37
N ILE A 177 -7.60 -3.52 25.18
CA ILE A 177 -7.67 -4.68 24.27
C ILE A 177 -6.37 -4.94 23.51
N THR A 178 -5.42 -3.98 23.47
CA THR A 178 -4.10 -4.18 22.84
C THR A 178 -3.37 -5.45 23.30
N LYS A 179 -3.62 -5.87 24.54
CA LYS A 179 -2.98 -7.03 25.17
C LYS A 179 -3.42 -8.38 24.61
N TRP A 180 -4.60 -8.45 24.00
CA TRP A 180 -5.23 -9.72 23.60
C TRP A 180 -5.97 -9.66 22.26
N PHE A 181 -6.18 -8.49 21.66
CA PHE A 181 -6.86 -8.40 20.36
C PHE A 181 -5.86 -8.55 19.22
N HIS A 182 -5.34 -9.76 19.03
CA HIS A 182 -4.36 -10.11 17.99
C HIS A 182 -4.63 -11.48 17.35
N ALA A 183 -4.05 -11.73 16.17
CA ALA A 183 -4.43 -12.82 15.27
C ALA A 183 -4.23 -14.25 15.81
N ASP A 184 -3.43 -14.42 16.87
CA ASP A 184 -3.17 -15.70 17.53
C ASP A 184 -4.21 -16.05 18.61
N GLN A 185 -5.14 -15.15 18.89
CA GLN A 185 -6.09 -15.32 19.98
C GLN A 185 -7.26 -16.19 19.56
N PRO A 186 -7.60 -17.19 20.38
CA PRO A 186 -8.64 -18.15 20.05
C PRO A 186 -10.01 -17.48 20.06
N ASP A 187 -10.91 -18.01 19.24
CA ASP A 187 -12.33 -17.63 19.16
C ASP A 187 -12.64 -16.15 18.85
N LEU A 188 -11.67 -15.40 18.32
CA LEU A 188 -11.95 -14.12 17.67
C LEU A 188 -12.59 -14.35 16.30
N GLY A 189 -13.51 -13.46 15.92
CA GLY A 189 -13.96 -13.43 14.54
C GLY A 189 -12.82 -13.00 13.63
N LYS A 190 -12.54 -13.81 12.62
CA LYS A 190 -11.38 -13.63 11.73
C LYS A 190 -11.73 -13.99 10.30
N GLY A 191 -11.14 -13.30 9.34
CA GLY A 191 -11.23 -13.66 7.94
C GLY A 191 -10.42 -12.78 7.01
N PRO A 192 -10.49 -13.01 5.70
CA PRO A 192 -9.83 -12.20 4.70
C PRO A 192 -10.61 -10.91 4.41
N TYR A 193 -9.91 -9.86 3.98
CA TYR A 193 -10.52 -8.65 3.43
C TYR A 193 -9.94 -8.29 2.06
N ASP A 194 -10.77 -7.65 1.24
CA ASP A 194 -10.41 -7.12 -0.07
C ASP A 194 -10.73 -5.62 -0.15
N ILE A 195 -9.87 -4.87 -0.82
CA ILE A 195 -10.07 -3.45 -1.11
C ILE A 195 -9.87 -3.22 -2.61
N VAL A 196 -10.89 -2.65 -3.25
CA VAL A 196 -10.87 -2.29 -4.68
C VAL A 196 -11.32 -0.82 -4.81
N GLY A 197 -10.35 0.07 -5.05
CA GLY A 197 -10.61 1.51 -4.98
C GLY A 197 -10.83 1.93 -3.52
N ASP A 198 -11.92 2.63 -3.26
CA ASP A 198 -12.37 2.97 -1.91
C ASP A 198 -13.28 1.88 -1.30
N ARG A 199 -13.77 0.92 -2.10
CA ARG A 199 -14.65 -0.15 -1.60
C ARG A 199 -13.86 -1.20 -0.83
N ILE A 200 -14.38 -1.60 0.33
CA ILE A 200 -13.86 -2.67 1.18
C ILE A 200 -14.94 -3.73 1.39
N THR A 201 -14.56 -5.00 1.29
CA THR A 201 -15.44 -6.16 1.55
C THR A 201 -14.71 -7.20 2.35
N PHE A 202 -15.36 -7.77 3.37
CA PHE A 202 -14.79 -8.85 4.17
C PHE A 202 -15.86 -9.64 4.91
N ALA A 203 -15.48 -10.82 5.40
CA ALA A 203 -16.30 -11.58 6.33
C ALA A 203 -15.41 -12.08 7.47
N THR A 204 -15.91 -12.02 8.69
CA THR A 204 -15.25 -12.59 9.86
C THR A 204 -16.04 -13.78 10.37
N THR A 205 -15.34 -14.85 10.73
CA THR A 205 -15.95 -16.07 11.28
C THR A 205 -15.36 -16.38 12.65
N ALA A 206 -16.23 -16.59 13.63
CA ALA A 206 -15.92 -17.10 14.96
C ALA A 206 -16.65 -18.43 15.21
N SER A 207 -16.45 -19.03 16.38
CA SER A 207 -17.11 -20.28 16.76
C SER A 207 -18.65 -20.19 16.80
N TYR A 208 -19.19 -18.99 16.99
CA TYR A 208 -20.62 -18.72 17.07
C TYR A 208 -21.26 -18.25 15.74
N GLY A 209 -20.47 -18.03 14.68
CA GLY A 209 -20.95 -17.77 13.33
C GLY A 209 -20.16 -16.70 12.55
N THR A 210 -20.74 -16.25 11.44
CA THR A 210 -20.09 -15.35 10.46
C THR A 210 -20.81 -14.02 10.35
N ILE A 211 -20.05 -12.94 10.20
CA ILE A 211 -20.55 -11.59 9.92
C ILE A 211 -19.89 -11.11 8.63
N GLU A 212 -20.71 -10.65 7.69
CA GLU A 212 -20.27 -10.01 6.44
C GLU A 212 -20.26 -8.49 6.57
N TYR A 213 -19.31 -7.86 5.90
CA TYR A 213 -19.09 -6.42 5.88
C TYR A 213 -18.84 -5.96 4.43
N ASP A 214 -19.55 -4.92 4.01
CA ASP A 214 -19.38 -4.27 2.71
C ASP A 214 -19.47 -2.76 2.89
N GLY A 215 -18.58 -2.00 2.25
CA GLY A 215 -18.67 -0.55 2.35
C GLY A 215 -17.46 0.16 1.77
N THR A 216 -17.13 1.34 2.31
CA THR A 216 -16.02 2.16 1.83
C THR A 216 -15.03 2.57 2.91
N VAL A 217 -13.79 2.78 2.50
CA VAL A 217 -12.71 3.37 3.29
C VAL A 217 -12.54 4.81 2.86
N ARG A 218 -12.57 5.72 3.83
CA ARG A 218 -12.23 7.12 3.59
C ARG A 218 -10.77 7.24 3.12
N GLU A 219 -10.50 8.19 2.23
CA GLU A 219 -9.19 8.37 1.58
C GLU A 219 -8.00 8.44 2.55
N ASP A 220 -8.19 9.09 3.71
CA ASP A 220 -7.20 9.22 4.78
C ASP A 220 -7.08 7.98 5.70
N GLY A 221 -7.88 6.94 5.44
CA GLY A 221 -7.96 5.72 6.24
C GLY A 221 -8.55 5.90 7.63
N THR A 222 -9.15 7.06 7.96
CA THR A 222 -9.63 7.35 9.33
C THR A 222 -11.03 6.82 9.61
N GLU A 223 -11.80 6.48 8.58
CA GLU A 223 -13.18 6.01 8.71
C GLU A 223 -13.48 4.86 7.75
N LEU A 224 -14.25 3.89 8.24
CA LEU A 224 -14.89 2.87 7.43
C LEU A 224 -16.40 3.07 7.53
N HIS A 225 -17.07 3.19 6.39
CA HIS A 225 -18.52 3.28 6.30
C HIS A 225 -19.02 1.93 5.82
N LEU A 226 -19.50 1.09 6.74
CA LEU A 226 -19.79 -0.31 6.48
C LEU A 226 -21.26 -0.63 6.72
N HIS A 227 -21.80 -1.44 5.82
CA HIS A 227 -22.99 -2.24 6.01
C HIS A 227 -22.56 -3.63 6.52
N THR A 228 -23.27 -4.15 7.52
CA THR A 228 -22.97 -5.45 8.14
C THR A 228 -24.17 -6.38 8.07
N LEU A 229 -23.95 -7.66 7.77
CA LEU A 229 -24.95 -8.73 7.82
C LEU A 229 -24.44 -9.86 8.73
N SER A 230 -25.14 -10.10 9.84
CA SER A 230 -24.85 -11.19 10.76
C SER A 230 -25.61 -12.45 10.36
N HIS A 231 -24.90 -13.51 9.95
CA HIS A 231 -25.48 -14.82 9.67
C HIS A 231 -25.85 -15.61 10.94
N ILE A 232 -25.59 -15.04 12.12
CA ILE A 232 -25.88 -15.64 13.43
C ILE A 232 -27.37 -15.46 13.77
N ASN A 233 -27.89 -14.26 13.52
CA ASN A 233 -29.25 -13.84 13.90
C ASN A 233 -30.00 -13.08 12.79
N GLY A 234 -29.39 -12.90 11.62
CA GLY A 234 -29.97 -12.14 10.50
C GLY A 234 -29.99 -10.64 10.73
N HIS A 235 -29.26 -10.12 11.72
CA HIS A 235 -29.22 -8.69 12.01
C HIS A 235 -28.39 -7.95 10.97
N GLU A 236 -28.91 -6.82 10.49
CA GLU A 236 -28.21 -5.91 9.59
C GLU A 236 -28.02 -4.53 10.23
N SER A 237 -26.93 -3.85 9.91
CA SER A 237 -26.65 -2.49 10.40
C SER A 237 -25.71 -1.76 9.47
N ASP A 238 -25.96 -0.47 9.30
CA ASP A 238 -24.96 0.46 8.78
C ASP A 238 -24.23 1.12 9.95
N GLY A 239 -22.97 1.49 9.74
CA GLY A 239 -22.19 2.16 10.76
C GLY A 239 -20.92 2.80 10.23
N VAL A 240 -20.36 3.71 11.03
CA VAL A 240 -19.07 4.31 10.73
C VAL A 240 -18.08 3.93 11.83
N TRP A 241 -17.07 3.14 11.47
CA TRP A 241 -15.98 2.80 12.37
C TRP A 241 -14.89 3.85 12.24
N ARG A 242 -14.48 4.43 13.37
CA ARG A 242 -13.46 5.48 13.43
C ARG A 242 -12.14 4.89 13.88
N PHE A 243 -11.07 5.31 13.23
CA PHE A 243 -9.74 4.83 13.55
C PHE A 243 -9.26 5.39 14.90
N VAL A 244 -8.75 4.50 15.74
CA VAL A 244 -8.15 4.77 17.05
C VAL A 244 -6.70 4.29 17.00
N PRO A 245 -5.71 5.19 16.91
CA PRO A 245 -4.31 4.82 16.95
C PRO A 245 -3.95 4.23 18.30
N VAL A 246 -3.25 3.10 18.33
CA VAL A 246 -2.75 2.48 19.57
C VAL A 246 -1.31 2.06 19.42
N LYS A 247 -0.54 2.12 20.52
CA LYS A 247 0.80 1.52 20.55
C LYS A 247 0.66 0.01 20.68
N LEU A 248 0.70 -0.67 19.55
CA LEU A 248 0.73 -2.13 19.49
C LEU A 248 2.13 -2.60 19.89
N SER A 249 2.23 -3.46 20.91
CA SER A 249 3.48 -4.14 21.23
C SER A 249 3.84 -5.09 20.08
N THR A 250 5.03 -4.90 19.51
CA THR A 250 5.68 -5.81 18.55
C THR A 250 5.86 -7.21 19.11
#